data_AF-A0A1J5RM66-F1
#
_entry.id   AF-A0A1J5RM66-F1
#
_cell.length_a   1.000
_cell.length_b   1.000
_cell.length_c   1.000
_cell.angle_alpha   90.00
_cell.angle_beta   90.00
_cell.angle_gamma   90.00
#
_symmetry.space_group_name_H-M   'P 1'
#
loop_
_entity.id
_entity.type
_entity.pdbx_description
1 polymer ?
#
loop_
_entity_poly.entity_id
_entity_poly.type
_entity_poly.pdbx_seq_one_letter_code
_entity_poly.pdbx_strand_id
1 'polypeptide(L)'
;MKSIEAHAFWKCFALGLGLFVSLELPAYANSVTRGLIDENLSIEAPLVRLVLKRAALMERSEPTARNRQYAARLYCVAARLGSLEAQYHLGKMILAGWGMKKNAQEAAALFSIAAGQGHEKAGEALELISARGGKPPECMENPGRSIDIDAPGPAGLHARASLNNQKW
;
A
#
# COMPACT_ATOMS: atom_id res chain seq x y z
N MET A 1 -8.73 -49.58 -36.24
CA MET A 1 -9.20 -49.81 -34.85
C MET A 1 -8.17 -50.66 -34.12
N LYS A 2 -7.78 -50.21 -32.93
CA LYS A 2 -6.95 -50.86 -31.88
C LYS A 2 -5.43 -50.97 -32.13
N SER A 3 -4.69 -50.04 -31.54
CA SER A 3 -3.30 -50.25 -31.10
C SER A 3 -3.23 -50.08 -29.59
N ILE A 4 -2.68 -51.10 -28.96
CA ILE A 4 -2.71 -51.42 -27.53
C ILE A 4 -1.52 -50.77 -26.82
N GLU A 5 -1.71 -50.54 -25.54
CA GLU A 5 -0.92 -49.83 -24.54
C GLU A 5 0.54 -50.29 -24.43
N ALA A 6 1.46 -49.31 -24.33
CA ALA A 6 2.83 -49.54 -23.89
C ALA A 6 2.92 -49.21 -22.40
N HIS A 7 2.97 -50.26 -21.58
CA HIS A 7 3.17 -50.18 -20.13
C HIS A 7 4.55 -49.60 -19.80
N ALA A 8 4.55 -48.36 -19.30
CA ALA A 8 5.72 -47.75 -18.69
C ALA A 8 6.05 -48.46 -17.37
N PHE A 9 7.28 -48.97 -17.36
CA PHE A 9 7.94 -49.76 -16.36
C PHE A 9 8.29 -48.92 -15.12
N TRP A 10 7.37 -48.76 -14.18
CA TRP A 10 7.73 -48.32 -12.82
C TRP A 10 7.13 -49.26 -11.78
N LYS A 11 7.86 -50.36 -11.58
CA LYS A 11 7.59 -51.31 -10.50
C LYS A 11 7.72 -50.61 -9.15
N CYS A 12 6.63 -50.75 -8.41
CA CYS A 12 6.45 -50.46 -7.00
C CYS A 12 7.64 -50.92 -6.14
N PHE A 13 8.20 -50.00 -5.37
CA PHE A 13 8.83 -50.32 -4.09
C PHE A 13 7.97 -49.69 -3.00
N ALA A 14 7.00 -50.47 -2.52
CA ALA A 14 6.24 -50.16 -1.33
C ALA A 14 7.06 -50.60 -0.11
N LEU A 15 7.20 -49.72 0.90
CA LEU A 15 7.05 -49.99 2.34
C LEU A 15 7.74 -48.89 3.15
N GLY A 16 6.94 -48.05 3.81
CA GLY A 16 7.41 -47.07 4.78
C GLY A 16 6.37 -45.99 5.00
N LEU A 17 5.53 -46.19 6.01
CA LEU A 17 4.51 -45.24 6.48
C LEU A 17 5.06 -43.82 6.60
N GLY A 18 4.64 -42.96 5.67
CA GLY A 18 4.78 -41.52 5.75
C GLY A 18 3.66 -40.91 4.94
N LEU A 19 2.62 -40.42 5.63
CA LEU A 19 1.59 -39.56 5.06
C LEU A 19 2.28 -38.30 4.49
N PHE A 20 2.75 -38.38 3.25
CA PHE A 20 3.09 -37.19 2.47
C PHE A 20 1.79 -36.68 1.88
N VAL A 21 1.02 -35.99 2.71
CA VAL A 21 -0.01 -35.08 2.22
C VAL A 21 0.77 -33.98 1.52
N SER A 22 0.99 -34.13 0.21
CA SER A 22 1.35 -33.01 -0.66
C SER A 22 0.18 -32.05 -0.64
N LEU A 23 0.17 -31.16 0.35
CA LEU A 23 -0.57 -29.92 0.32
C LEU A 23 0.05 -29.07 -0.79
N GLU A 24 -0.33 -29.34 -2.03
CA GLU A 24 -0.26 -28.37 -3.10
C GLU A 24 -1.24 -27.25 -2.72
N LEU A 25 -0.70 -26.25 -2.02
CA LEU A 25 -1.39 -24.98 -1.82
C LEU A 25 -1.79 -24.49 -3.21
N PRO A 26 -3.09 -24.31 -3.49
CA PRO A 26 -3.54 -23.93 -4.82
C PRO A 26 -2.87 -22.62 -5.20
N ALA A 27 -2.37 -22.55 -6.43
CA ALA A 27 -1.80 -21.39 -7.11
C ALA A 27 -2.82 -20.24 -7.30
N TYR A 28 -3.81 -20.13 -6.42
CA TYR A 28 -4.87 -19.12 -6.40
C TYR A 28 -4.45 -17.86 -5.62
N ALA A 29 -3.35 -17.89 -4.87
CA ALA A 29 -2.84 -16.71 -4.16
C ALA A 29 -2.18 -15.65 -5.08
N ASN A 30 -1.83 -16.02 -6.32
CA ASN A 30 -1.07 -15.15 -7.23
C ASN A 30 -1.91 -14.39 -8.27
N SER A 31 -3.19 -14.74 -8.46
CA SER A 31 -4.07 -14.01 -9.38
C SER A 31 -4.65 -12.75 -8.76
N VAL A 32 -4.92 -12.77 -7.45
CA VAL A 32 -5.45 -11.61 -6.71
C VAL A 32 -4.41 -10.49 -6.59
N THR A 33 -3.12 -10.83 -6.55
CA THR A 33 -2.04 -9.83 -6.45
C THR A 33 -1.71 -9.14 -7.77
N ARG A 34 -2.01 -9.77 -8.91
CA ARG A 34 -1.65 -9.27 -10.25
C ARG A 34 -2.43 -8.05 -10.71
N GLY A 35 -3.57 -7.75 -10.08
CA GLY A 35 -4.39 -6.56 -10.37
C GLY A 35 -4.40 -5.49 -9.29
N LEU A 36 -3.52 -5.58 -8.27
CA LEU A 36 -3.65 -4.70 -7.10
C LEU A 36 -2.93 -3.37 -7.26
N ILE A 37 -1.81 -3.26 -7.97
CA ILE A 37 -1.10 -2.01 -8.26
C ILE A 37 -0.17 -2.26 -9.46
N ASP A 38 0.07 -1.25 -10.29
CA ASP A 38 0.83 -1.31 -11.55
C ASP A 38 2.23 -1.96 -11.35
N GLU A 39 2.87 -2.43 -12.42
CA GLU A 39 4.17 -3.14 -12.46
C GLU A 39 5.34 -2.47 -11.69
N ASN A 40 5.16 -1.24 -11.22
CA ASN A 40 6.17 -0.41 -10.55
C ASN A 40 6.39 -0.77 -9.07
N LEU A 41 5.44 -1.47 -8.43
CA LEU A 41 5.59 -1.97 -7.06
C LEU A 41 6.75 -2.99 -6.91
N SER A 42 7.22 -3.54 -8.03
CA SER A 42 8.34 -4.49 -8.13
C SER A 42 9.67 -3.93 -7.59
N ILE A 43 9.88 -2.62 -7.75
CA ILE A 43 11.16 -1.94 -7.48
C ILE A 43 11.22 -1.43 -6.03
N GLU A 44 10.07 -1.22 -5.39
CA GLU A 44 10.01 -0.67 -4.04
C GLU A 44 10.40 -1.70 -2.95
N ALA A 45 10.94 -1.18 -1.84
CA ALA A 45 11.33 -2.02 -0.71
C ALA A 45 10.12 -2.83 -0.16
N PRO A 46 10.34 -4.07 0.35
CA PRO A 46 9.25 -4.95 0.77
C PRO A 46 8.28 -4.32 1.78
N LEU A 47 8.78 -3.47 2.67
CA LEU A 47 7.97 -2.74 3.64
C LEU A 47 7.05 -1.72 2.96
N VAL A 48 7.56 -0.94 2.01
CA VAL A 48 6.79 0.06 1.26
C VAL A 48 5.67 -0.62 0.49
N ARG A 49 5.99 -1.73 -0.17
CA ARG A 49 5.02 -2.60 -0.88
C ARG A 49 3.88 -3.04 0.03
N LEU A 50 4.18 -3.51 1.24
CA LEU A 50 3.15 -3.94 2.20
C LEU A 50 2.25 -2.78 2.63
N VAL A 51 2.85 -1.63 2.94
CA VAL A 51 2.13 -0.42 3.37
C VAL A 51 1.22 0.09 2.25
N LEU A 52 1.71 0.15 1.01
CA LEU A 52 0.91 0.55 -0.17
C LEU A 52 -0.25 -0.39 -0.42
N LYS A 53 -0.01 -1.71 -0.36
CA LYS A 53 -1.07 -2.70 -0.52
C LYS A 53 -2.17 -2.50 0.53
N ARG A 54 -1.79 -2.25 1.78
CA ARG A 54 -2.74 -1.93 2.85
C ARG A 54 -3.48 -0.60 2.58
N ALA A 55 -2.77 0.44 2.13
CA ALA A 55 -3.37 1.73 1.82
C ALA A 55 -4.43 1.62 0.71
N ALA A 56 -4.11 0.90 -0.38
CA ALA A 56 -5.03 0.68 -1.49
C ALA A 56 -6.26 -0.14 -1.08
N LEU A 57 -6.10 -1.13 -0.21
CA LEU A 57 -7.23 -1.88 0.36
C LEU A 57 -8.17 -0.94 1.14
N MET A 58 -7.62 -0.02 1.93
CA MET A 58 -8.42 0.95 2.71
C MET A 58 -9.07 2.02 1.81
N GLU A 59 -8.41 2.45 0.73
CA GLU A 59 -8.98 3.38 -0.25
C GLU A 59 -10.21 2.77 -0.96
N ARG A 60 -10.13 1.49 -1.32
CA ARG A 60 -11.22 0.75 -2.00
C ARG A 60 -12.30 0.22 -1.06
N SER A 61 -12.02 0.18 0.25
CA SER A 61 -12.99 -0.22 1.26
C SER A 61 -14.15 0.76 1.34
N GLU A 62 -15.17 0.44 2.14
CA GLU A 62 -16.31 1.34 2.36
C GLU A 62 -15.80 2.77 2.68
N PRO A 63 -16.27 3.80 1.96
CA PRO A 63 -15.63 5.12 1.93
C PRO A 63 -15.97 5.96 3.16
N THR A 64 -15.76 5.39 4.34
CA THR A 64 -15.93 6.01 5.66
C THR A 64 -14.81 7.01 5.95
N ALA A 65 -15.10 8.01 6.78
CA ALA A 65 -14.07 8.97 7.21
C ALA A 65 -12.86 8.28 7.86
N ARG A 66 -13.10 7.22 8.62
CA ARG A 66 -12.06 6.40 9.27
C ARG A 66 -11.14 5.74 8.25
N ASN A 67 -11.70 5.09 7.23
CA ASN A 67 -10.91 4.38 6.22
C ASN A 67 -10.11 5.35 5.37
N ARG A 68 -10.67 6.51 4.99
CA ARG A 68 -9.95 7.54 4.26
C ARG A 68 -8.81 8.15 5.08
N GLN A 69 -9.05 8.47 6.36
CA GLN A 69 -7.98 8.97 7.24
C GLN A 69 -6.85 7.96 7.39
N TYR A 70 -7.19 6.68 7.46
CA TYR A 70 -6.20 5.63 7.63
C TYR A 70 -5.41 5.36 6.34
N ALA A 71 -6.07 5.30 5.18
CA ALA A 71 -5.40 5.24 3.89
C ALA A 71 -4.44 6.43 3.70
N ALA A 72 -4.86 7.65 4.02
CA ALA A 72 -4.02 8.84 3.91
C ALA A 72 -2.75 8.74 4.79
N ARG A 73 -2.86 8.19 6.00
CA ARG A 73 -1.70 7.94 6.87
C ARG A 73 -0.75 6.90 6.29
N LEU A 74 -1.27 5.80 5.76
CA LEU A 74 -0.45 4.76 5.13
C LEU A 74 0.27 5.30 3.89
N TYR A 75 -0.41 6.09 3.07
CA TYR A 75 0.22 6.79 1.95
C TYR A 75 1.26 7.82 2.41
N CYS A 76 1.04 8.57 3.50
CA CYS A 76 2.08 9.43 4.09
C CYS A 76 3.33 8.62 4.47
N VAL A 77 3.18 7.44 5.08
CA VAL A 77 4.33 6.58 5.44
C VAL A 77 5.09 6.17 4.18
N ALA A 78 4.39 5.64 3.18
CA ALA A 78 5.03 5.17 1.95
C ALA A 78 5.65 6.34 1.13
N ALA A 79 5.01 7.51 1.11
CA ALA A 79 5.50 8.69 0.41
C ALA A 79 6.83 9.21 1.01
N ARG A 80 6.97 9.16 2.34
CA ARG A 80 8.24 9.47 3.04
C ARG A 80 9.36 8.48 2.72
N LEU A 81 8.99 7.22 2.47
CA LEU A 81 9.94 6.19 2.06
C LEU A 81 10.33 6.32 0.57
N GLY A 82 9.85 7.37 -0.12
CA GLY A 82 10.22 7.67 -1.49
C GLY A 82 9.32 7.02 -2.54
N SER A 83 8.20 6.38 -2.15
CA SER A 83 7.28 5.82 -3.13
C SER A 83 6.60 6.90 -3.96
N LEU A 84 6.88 6.90 -5.26
CA LEU A 84 6.22 7.73 -6.26
C LEU A 84 4.72 7.42 -6.37
N GLU A 85 4.31 6.15 -6.26
CA GLU A 85 2.89 5.79 -6.19
C GLU A 85 2.22 6.40 -4.95
N ALA A 86 2.86 6.31 -3.79
CA ALA A 86 2.31 6.87 -2.57
C ALA A 86 2.18 8.40 -2.63
N GLN A 87 3.17 9.09 -3.19
CA GLN A 87 3.14 10.53 -3.39
C GLN A 87 1.97 10.94 -4.28
N TYR A 88 1.76 10.22 -5.39
CA TYR A 88 0.61 10.43 -6.27
C TYR A 88 -0.74 10.17 -5.56
N HIS A 89 -0.89 9.03 -4.89
CA HIS A 89 -2.14 8.71 -4.19
C HIS A 89 -2.43 9.70 -3.05
N LEU A 90 -1.42 10.08 -2.27
CA LEU A 90 -1.56 11.09 -1.23
C LEU A 90 -1.98 12.45 -1.80
N GLY A 91 -1.37 12.88 -2.91
CA GLY A 91 -1.74 14.13 -3.60
C GLY A 91 -3.20 14.14 -4.03
N LYS A 92 -3.69 13.03 -4.61
CA LYS A 92 -5.11 12.88 -4.96
C LYS A 92 -6.02 12.97 -3.75
N MET A 93 -5.66 12.32 -2.64
CA MET A 93 -6.45 12.35 -1.41
C MET A 93 -6.53 13.76 -0.83
N ILE A 94 -5.43 14.51 -0.84
CA ILE A 94 -5.39 15.90 -0.39
C ILE A 94 -6.22 16.79 -1.34
N LEU A 95 -6.18 16.62 -2.66
CA LEU A 95 -7.03 17.39 -3.58
C LEU A 95 -8.51 17.14 -3.38
N ALA A 96 -8.87 15.89 -3.12
CA ALA A 96 -10.24 15.50 -2.87
C ALA A 96 -10.71 15.82 -1.44
N GLY A 97 -9.80 16.14 -0.51
CA GLY A 97 -10.11 16.32 0.91
C GLY A 97 -10.51 15.02 1.60
N TRP A 98 -9.94 13.89 1.18
CA TRP A 98 -10.28 12.56 1.70
C TRP A 98 -9.40 12.20 2.89
N GLY A 99 -9.99 12.25 4.08
CA GLY A 99 -9.27 11.92 5.32
C GLY A 99 -8.22 12.96 5.74
N MET A 100 -8.05 14.03 4.96
CA MET A 100 -7.16 15.16 5.22
C MET A 100 -7.83 16.46 4.75
N LYS A 101 -7.32 17.60 5.21
CA LYS A 101 -7.80 18.91 4.77
C LYS A 101 -7.44 19.11 3.29
N LYS A 102 -8.38 19.64 2.51
CA LYS A 102 -8.12 19.93 1.10
C LYS A 102 -7.07 21.03 0.95
N ASN A 103 -6.00 20.73 0.21
CA ASN A 103 -4.96 21.71 -0.12
C ASN A 103 -4.32 21.42 -1.50
N ALA A 104 -4.66 22.24 -2.50
CA ALA A 104 -4.15 22.06 -3.86
C ALA A 104 -2.64 22.31 -3.99
N GLN A 105 -2.05 23.15 -3.14
CA GLN A 105 -0.61 23.43 -3.17
C GLN A 105 0.20 22.25 -2.60
N GLU A 106 -0.25 21.66 -1.50
CA GLU A 106 0.41 20.45 -0.96
C GLU A 106 0.33 19.28 -1.95
N ALA A 107 -0.81 19.13 -2.62
CA ALA A 107 -0.95 18.11 -3.64
C ALA A 107 -0.09 18.37 -4.89
N ALA A 108 0.00 19.62 -5.34
CA ALA A 108 0.90 20.00 -6.42
C ALA A 108 2.37 19.71 -6.06
N ALA A 109 2.78 19.96 -4.81
CA ALA A 109 4.10 19.59 -4.34
C ALA A 109 4.34 18.08 -4.46
N LEU A 110 3.41 17.24 -3.98
CA LEU A 110 3.52 15.78 -4.09
C LEU A 110 3.57 15.28 -5.53
N PHE A 111 2.71 15.82 -6.39
CA PHE A 111 2.72 15.48 -7.81
C PHE A 111 4.00 15.90 -8.50
N SER A 112 4.57 17.05 -8.13
CA SER A 112 5.85 17.50 -8.69
C SER A 112 7.01 16.57 -8.31
N ILE A 113 7.02 16.06 -7.08
CA ILE A 113 8.04 15.11 -6.61
C ILE A 113 7.91 13.78 -7.36
N ALA A 114 6.69 13.25 -7.53
CA ALA A 114 6.45 12.01 -8.25
C ALA A 114 6.71 12.15 -9.77
N ALA A 115 6.27 13.25 -10.38
CA ALA A 115 6.51 13.55 -11.80
C ALA A 115 8.00 13.73 -12.09
N GLY A 116 8.75 14.38 -11.20
CA GLY A 116 10.21 14.51 -11.30
C GLY A 116 10.96 13.17 -11.27
N GLN A 117 10.33 12.12 -10.74
CA GLN A 117 10.84 10.74 -10.74
C GLN A 117 10.30 9.88 -11.89
N GLY A 118 9.55 10.48 -12.83
CA GLY A 118 9.01 9.79 -14.01
C GLY A 118 7.61 9.20 -13.83
N HIS A 119 6.86 9.57 -12.79
CA HIS A 119 5.48 9.10 -12.61
C HIS A 119 4.53 9.84 -13.56
N GLU A 120 4.17 9.23 -14.69
CA GLU A 120 3.36 9.83 -15.77
C GLU A 120 2.03 10.42 -15.26
N LYS A 121 1.22 9.61 -14.54
CA LYS A 121 -0.09 10.07 -14.02
C LYS A 121 0.04 11.25 -13.04
N ALA A 122 1.20 11.43 -12.41
CA ALA A 122 1.41 12.56 -11.50
C ALA A 122 1.71 13.84 -12.30
N GLY A 123 2.43 13.73 -13.41
CA GLY A 123 2.62 14.84 -14.37
C GLY A 123 1.29 15.31 -14.94
N GLU A 124 0.47 14.39 -15.43
CA GLU A 124 -0.88 14.69 -15.94
C GLU A 124 -1.75 15.36 -14.87
N ALA A 125 -1.72 14.84 -13.63
CA ALA A 125 -2.50 15.41 -12.54
C ALA A 125 -2.01 16.82 -12.16
N LEU A 126 -0.70 17.09 -12.24
CA LEU A 126 -0.14 18.41 -11.99
C LEU A 126 -0.57 19.44 -13.05
N GLU A 127 -0.62 19.02 -14.32
CA GLU A 127 -1.15 19.86 -15.41
C GLU A 127 -2.64 20.17 -15.20
N LEU A 128 -3.44 19.17 -14.78
CA LEU A 128 -4.88 19.32 -14.58
C LEU A 128 -5.23 20.31 -13.46
N ILE A 129 -4.52 20.27 -12.33
CA ILE A 129 -4.88 21.08 -11.15
C ILE A 129 -4.52 22.56 -11.27
N SER A 130 -3.73 22.94 -12.28
CA SER A 130 -3.24 24.32 -12.51
C SER A 130 -2.58 24.98 -11.29
N ALA A 131 -2.24 24.20 -10.27
CA ALA A 131 -1.55 24.61 -9.06
C ALA A 131 -0.07 24.26 -9.21
N ARG A 132 0.81 25.19 -8.82
CA ARG A 132 2.26 25.02 -8.91
C ARG A 132 2.92 25.35 -7.57
N GLY A 133 4.01 24.64 -7.30
CA GLY A 133 4.73 24.79 -6.05
C GLY A 133 3.90 24.36 -4.84
N GLY A 134 4.37 24.76 -3.66
CA GLY A 134 3.82 24.32 -2.38
C GLY A 134 4.87 23.54 -1.59
N LYS A 135 4.61 23.38 -0.30
CA LYS A 135 5.39 22.50 0.56
C LYS A 135 4.70 21.15 0.66
N PRO A 136 5.44 20.04 0.77
CA PRO A 136 4.84 18.76 1.07
C PRO A 136 4.06 18.84 2.40
N PRO A 137 3.05 17.99 2.59
CA PRO A 137 2.23 18.01 3.80
C PRO A 137 3.09 17.71 5.04
N GLU A 138 2.66 18.24 6.20
CA GLU A 138 3.35 18.08 7.49
C GLU A 138 3.71 16.61 7.81
N CYS A 139 2.87 15.66 7.40
CA CYS A 139 3.12 14.24 7.61
C CYS A 139 4.43 13.72 6.99
N MET A 140 4.97 14.42 5.98
CA MET A 140 6.25 14.10 5.34
C MET A 140 7.45 14.81 5.97
N GLU A 141 7.25 16.00 6.55
CA GLU A 141 8.34 16.84 7.07
C GLU A 141 8.72 16.52 8.53
N ASN A 142 7.76 16.13 9.37
CA ASN A 142 8.02 15.88 10.79
C ASN A 142 7.27 14.65 11.32
N PRO A 143 7.97 13.54 11.66
CA PRO A 143 7.36 12.35 12.25
C PRO A 143 7.02 12.58 13.74
N GLY A 144 6.23 13.60 14.08
CA GLY A 144 5.90 13.97 15.47
C GLY A 144 5.01 12.98 16.23
N ARG A 145 4.68 11.83 15.64
CA ARG A 145 3.96 10.71 16.27
C ARG A 145 4.30 9.46 15.46
N SER A 146 4.60 8.33 16.12
CA SER A 146 4.62 7.03 15.44
C SER A 146 3.36 6.93 14.59
N ILE A 147 3.52 6.72 13.28
CA ILE A 147 2.37 6.42 12.45
C ILE A 147 2.05 4.98 12.79
N ASP A 148 1.10 4.78 13.68
CA ASP A 148 0.61 3.44 14.05
C ASP A 148 -0.02 2.83 12.80
N ILE A 149 0.81 2.15 12.00
CA ILE A 149 0.44 1.49 10.75
C ILE A 149 -0.60 0.39 10.97
N ASP A 150 -0.86 0.01 12.23
CA ASP A 150 -1.79 -1.04 12.62
C ASP A 150 -3.14 -0.54 13.16
N ALA A 151 -3.26 0.75 13.49
CA ALA A 151 -4.48 1.30 14.08
C ALA A 151 -5.25 2.17 13.07
N PRO A 152 -6.46 1.78 12.65
CA PRO A 152 -7.31 2.60 11.79
C PRO A 152 -7.85 3.82 12.53
N GLY A 153 -7.01 4.83 12.77
CA GLY A 153 -7.34 6.10 13.42
C GLY A 153 -7.84 5.98 14.88
N PRO A 154 -7.56 6.96 15.76
CA PRO A 154 -8.33 7.05 16.98
C PRO A 154 -9.78 7.38 16.60
N ALA A 155 -10.67 6.42 16.79
CA ALA A 155 -12.09 6.72 16.88
C ALA A 155 -12.29 7.55 18.15
N GLY A 156 -12.41 8.86 18.00
CA GLY A 156 -12.66 9.77 19.11
C GLY A 156 -11.40 10.32 19.76
N LEU A 157 -11.40 11.65 19.91
CA LEU A 157 -10.55 12.38 20.83
C LEU A 157 -10.82 11.92 22.27
N HIS A 158 -10.12 10.93 22.82
CA HIS A 158 -9.91 10.84 24.29
C HIS A 158 -8.61 10.09 24.62
N ALA A 159 -7.92 10.61 25.63
CA ALA A 159 -6.79 10.02 26.35
C ALA A 159 -5.44 9.94 25.62
N ARG A 160 -4.79 11.10 25.49
CA ARG A 160 -3.34 11.18 25.72
C ARG A 160 -3.11 10.94 27.22
N ALA A 161 -3.15 9.69 27.66
CA ALA A 161 -2.50 9.32 28.91
C ALA A 161 -0.99 9.40 28.63
N SER A 162 -0.41 10.51 29.05
CA SER A 162 1.03 10.69 29.11
C SER A 162 1.59 9.65 30.08
N LEU A 163 1.97 8.47 29.60
CA LEU A 163 2.87 7.57 30.35
C LEU A 163 4.30 8.07 30.18
N ASN A 164 4.53 9.30 30.62
CA ASN A 164 5.85 9.77 30.98
C ASN A 164 5.68 10.56 32.28
N ASN A 165 5.47 9.82 33.37
CA ASN A 165 5.93 10.27 34.68
C ASN A 165 7.14 9.43 35.04
N GLN A 166 8.26 10.12 34.95
CA GLN A 166 9.54 9.77 35.51
C GLN A 166 9.37 9.34 36.98
N LYS A 167 10.24 8.42 37.40
CA LYS A 167 10.66 8.26 38.79
C LYS A 167 10.81 9.65 39.45
N TRP A 168 10.24 9.85 40.63
CA TRP A 168 10.91 9.93 41.94
C TRP A 168 9.88 9.60 43.02
#